data_AF-A0A4W5R865-F1
#
_entry.id   AF-A0A4W5R865-F1
#
_cell.length_a   1.000
_cell.length_b   1.000
_cell.length_c   1.000
_cell.angle_alpha   90.00
_cell.angle_beta   90.00
_cell.angle_gamma   90.00
#
_symmetry.space_group_name_H-M   'P 1'
#
loop_
_entity.id
_entity.type
_entity.pdbx_description
1 polymer ?
#
loop_
_entity_poly.entity_id
_entity_poly.type
_entity_poly.pdbx_seq_one_letter_code
_entity_poly.pdbx_strand_id
1 'polypeptide(L)'
;MDRTHFREIPEFRLSVKKIFLCDTAEELSEKITCYTRSDTQSDTFKRQYWPLVKCITIKVPNSKDLLEHVVLVDLPGNGDSNKSRDEMWKSFVGNCSAVWIVSDIARATSEKESWEILDSTVSLIGPGGECRSISFICTKTDDIEENQKADAHTCILRRNETTKKQVRDKFTKQKEVKKHFSVGNDFLKVFTVSSKEYQKEKHLQQEETEIPKLMEFLRNLNDRRTKTSEYVSEAYGILSLIQGAKSSDMTDNKEEVCQVLEQRLKEKIKSIGQSMDDAYKAFERCLSKGVQQSEESCEKIMNKVIAPRGKKGSGYQLVKSLCKNGGVHKPKGKRERRREINLNESLATCMRSLIDEEFKKHFPNEGQRGPIREQIDDFTLDTNSLVGEHSEVSLHLTFLKTEVGFKKKEMQHTHTVLCLQRVFTPLDLFHIFVVLLCGIKIVFYFIVIFGQQSTQNTGKNNSNIL
;
A
#
# COMPACT_ATOMS: atom_id res chain seq x y z
N MET A 1 -11.79 -13.52 26.55
CA MET A 1 -11.79 -15.00 26.74
C MET A 1 -12.25 -15.28 28.17
N ASP A 2 -13.17 -16.22 28.34
CA ASP A 2 -13.55 -16.69 29.67
C ASP A 2 -12.41 -17.51 30.28
N ARG A 3 -11.85 -17.03 31.40
CA ARG A 3 -10.65 -17.61 32.05
C ARG A 3 -10.94 -18.93 32.78
N THR A 4 -12.21 -19.30 32.90
CA THR A 4 -12.65 -20.52 33.58
C THR A 4 -12.27 -21.79 32.80
N HIS A 5 -12.23 -21.74 31.47
CA HIS A 5 -11.92 -22.90 30.61
C HIS A 5 -10.42 -23.21 30.46
N PHE A 6 -9.53 -22.32 30.89
CA PHE A 6 -8.07 -22.48 30.76
C PHE A 6 -7.38 -22.77 32.10
N ARG A 7 -8.06 -23.49 33.03
CA ARG A 7 -7.49 -23.79 34.36
C ARG A 7 -6.15 -24.53 34.28
N GLU A 8 -5.99 -25.36 33.25
CA GLU A 8 -4.82 -26.21 33.05
C GLU A 8 -3.70 -25.57 32.22
N ILE A 9 -3.86 -24.33 31.78
CA ILE A 9 -2.84 -23.61 30.98
C ILE A 9 -2.59 -22.26 31.66
N PRO A 10 -1.76 -22.23 32.71
CA PRO A 10 -1.50 -21.02 33.49
C PRO A 10 -1.02 -19.85 32.64
N GLU A 11 -0.33 -20.12 31.51
CA GLU A 11 0.20 -19.07 30.63
C GLU A 11 -0.91 -18.20 30.03
N PHE A 12 -2.10 -18.76 29.74
CA PHE A 12 -3.23 -18.00 29.19
C PHE A 12 -4.03 -17.22 30.25
N ARG A 13 -3.69 -17.35 31.53
CA ARG A 13 -4.32 -16.58 32.62
C ARG A 13 -3.63 -15.25 32.89
N LEU A 14 -2.34 -15.14 32.62
CA LEU A 14 -1.49 -14.05 33.10
C LEU A 14 -1.08 -13.05 31.99
N SER A 15 -0.85 -13.51 30.76
CA SER A 15 -0.49 -12.61 29.65
C SER A 15 -1.03 -13.11 28.31
N VAL A 16 -1.52 -12.19 27.48
CA VAL A 16 -1.96 -12.46 26.11
C VAL A 16 -0.79 -12.45 25.12
N LYS A 17 0.40 -11.99 25.55
CA LYS A 17 1.60 -11.86 24.72
C LYS A 17 2.79 -12.59 25.37
N LYS A 18 3.48 -13.40 24.57
CA LYS A 18 4.72 -14.08 24.93
C LYS A 18 5.86 -13.55 24.06
N ILE A 19 7.01 -13.29 24.67
CA ILE A 19 8.21 -12.77 24.01
C ILE A 19 9.34 -13.78 24.20
N PHE A 20 10.02 -14.12 23.11
CA PHE A 20 11.20 -14.97 23.12
C PHE A 20 12.39 -14.17 22.60
N LEU A 21 13.51 -14.27 23.31
CA LEU A 21 14.81 -13.76 22.87
C LEU A 21 15.73 -14.98 22.76
N CYS A 22 16.35 -15.14 21.60
CA CYS A 22 17.23 -16.26 21.26
C CYS A 22 18.40 -15.72 20.45
N ASP A 23 19.56 -16.35 20.58
CA ASP A 23 20.77 -15.90 19.90
C ASP A 23 20.87 -16.47 18.48
N THR A 24 20.18 -17.59 18.21
CA THR A 24 20.17 -18.27 16.90
C THR A 24 18.76 -18.48 16.36
N ALA A 25 18.67 -18.67 15.03
CA ALA A 25 17.40 -18.95 14.36
C ALA A 25 16.88 -20.36 14.70
N GLU A 26 17.79 -21.31 14.88
CA GLU A 26 17.50 -22.69 15.28
C GLU A 26 16.85 -22.74 16.66
N GLU A 27 17.44 -22.06 17.65
CA GLU A 27 16.89 -22.00 19.01
C GLU A 27 15.50 -21.34 19.03
N LEU A 28 15.34 -20.24 18.26
CA LEU A 28 14.05 -19.59 18.12
C LEU A 28 13.02 -20.54 17.50
N SER A 29 13.38 -21.24 16.43
CA SER A 29 12.52 -22.21 15.74
C SER A 29 12.03 -23.30 16.69
N GLU A 30 12.93 -23.88 17.49
CA GLU A 30 12.58 -24.90 18.48
C GLU A 30 11.60 -24.37 19.53
N LYS A 31 11.83 -23.17 20.07
CA LYS A 31 10.96 -22.56 21.09
C LYS A 31 9.57 -22.21 20.56
N ILE A 32 9.46 -21.76 19.30
CA ILE A 32 8.18 -21.34 18.72
C ILE A 32 7.40 -22.47 18.04
N THR A 33 8.02 -23.64 17.85
CA THR A 33 7.45 -24.77 17.09
C THR A 33 6.06 -25.19 17.58
N CYS A 34 5.80 -25.21 18.89
CA CYS A 34 4.48 -25.54 19.44
C CYS A 34 3.40 -24.48 19.15
N TYR A 35 3.78 -23.27 18.74
CA TYR A 35 2.91 -22.17 18.36
C TYR A 35 2.71 -22.04 16.84
N THR A 36 3.53 -22.70 16.02
CA THR A 36 3.52 -22.56 14.55
C THR A 36 3.07 -23.83 13.82
N ARG A 37 3.31 -25.03 14.38
CA ARG A 37 3.21 -26.31 13.65
C ARG A 37 2.21 -27.28 14.27
N SER A 38 1.48 -28.00 13.41
CA SER A 38 0.53 -29.06 13.79
C SER A 38 1.16 -30.46 13.81
N ASP A 39 2.32 -30.63 13.19
CA ASP A 39 2.96 -31.90 12.84
C ASP A 39 4.15 -32.25 13.75
N THR A 40 4.11 -31.83 15.01
CA THR A 40 5.22 -32.06 15.95
C THR A 40 5.04 -33.38 16.69
N GLN A 41 5.71 -34.44 16.21
CA GLN A 41 6.04 -35.62 17.02
C GLN A 41 7.18 -35.28 18.00
N SER A 42 7.15 -34.11 18.65
CA SER A 42 8.19 -33.74 19.62
C SER A 42 7.73 -34.14 21.01
N ASP A 43 8.41 -35.09 21.64
CA ASP A 43 8.19 -35.48 23.05
C ASP A 43 8.39 -34.31 24.03
N THR A 44 9.06 -33.23 23.59
CA THR A 44 9.34 -32.01 24.35
C THR A 44 8.10 -31.16 24.63
N PHE A 45 7.07 -31.20 23.79
CA PHE A 45 5.85 -30.40 23.95
C PHE A 45 4.60 -31.28 23.99
N LYS A 46 4.07 -31.52 25.19
CA LYS A 46 2.81 -32.27 25.39
C LYS A 46 1.57 -31.61 24.77
N ARG A 47 1.64 -30.33 24.38
CA ARG A 47 0.49 -29.53 23.89
C ARG A 47 0.91 -28.62 22.74
N GLN A 48 0.08 -28.56 21.71
CA GLN A 48 0.20 -27.64 20.58
C GLN A 48 -0.75 -26.45 20.78
N TYR A 49 -0.24 -25.24 20.57
CA TYR A 49 -0.96 -23.99 20.84
C TYR A 49 -1.29 -23.20 19.57
N TRP A 50 -0.76 -23.58 18.41
CA TRP A 50 -0.98 -22.87 17.14
C TRP A 50 -2.44 -22.52 16.84
N PRO A 51 -3.48 -23.32 17.18
CA PRO A 51 -4.87 -22.96 16.89
C PRO A 51 -5.36 -21.72 17.66
N LEU A 52 -4.69 -21.37 18.76
CA LEU A 52 -5.01 -20.22 19.62
C LEU A 52 -4.19 -18.97 19.28
N VAL A 53 -3.17 -19.12 18.42
CA VAL A 53 -2.25 -18.03 18.08
C VAL A 53 -2.88 -17.14 17.01
N LYS A 54 -3.06 -15.86 17.34
CA LYS A 54 -3.57 -14.86 16.40
C LYS A 54 -2.49 -14.39 15.42
N CYS A 55 -1.29 -14.09 15.91
CA CYS A 55 -0.17 -13.62 15.10
C CYS A 55 1.16 -13.93 15.79
N ILE A 56 2.21 -14.06 14.99
CA ILE A 56 3.59 -14.17 15.44
C ILE A 56 4.38 -13.06 14.76
N THR A 57 5.15 -12.31 15.54
CA THR A 57 6.01 -11.24 15.03
C THR A 57 7.46 -11.64 15.26
N ILE A 58 8.19 -11.86 14.16
CA ILE A 58 9.61 -12.19 14.19
C ILE A 58 10.39 -10.91 13.88
N LYS A 59 11.38 -10.59 14.71
CA LYS A 59 12.31 -9.49 14.47
C LYS A 59 13.68 -10.09 14.18
N VAL A 60 14.24 -9.78 13.02
CA VAL A 60 15.56 -10.25 12.60
C VAL A 60 16.57 -9.12 12.87
N PRO A 61 17.58 -9.33 13.74
CA PRO A 61 18.63 -8.33 13.93
C PRO A 61 19.50 -8.21 12.68
N ASN A 62 20.21 -7.09 12.53
CA ASN A 62 21.19 -6.85 11.46
C ASN A 62 20.66 -6.92 10.01
N SER A 63 19.35 -6.86 9.78
CA SER A 63 18.75 -6.86 8.44
C SER A 63 18.62 -5.44 7.84
N LYS A 64 19.56 -4.55 8.17
CA LYS A 64 19.50 -3.11 7.88
C LYS A 64 19.34 -2.78 6.40
N ASP A 65 19.96 -3.59 5.55
CA ASP A 65 19.97 -3.39 4.10
C ASP A 65 18.73 -3.97 3.41
N LEU A 66 17.93 -4.80 4.09
CA LEU A 66 16.81 -5.54 3.48
C LEU A 66 15.44 -5.26 4.10
N LEU A 67 15.33 -5.22 5.44
CA LEU A 67 14.06 -5.25 6.17
C LEU A 67 13.89 -4.12 7.21
N GLU A 68 14.71 -3.07 7.18
CA GLU A 68 14.57 -1.99 8.18
C GLU A 68 13.25 -1.23 8.04
N HIS A 69 12.80 -1.02 6.81
CA HIS A 69 11.55 -0.33 6.49
C HIS A 69 10.55 -1.23 5.75
N VAL A 70 10.82 -2.53 5.72
CA VAL A 70 9.99 -3.52 5.04
C VAL A 70 9.51 -4.56 6.05
N VAL A 71 8.21 -4.76 6.13
CA VAL A 71 7.59 -5.82 6.93
C VAL A 71 7.03 -6.87 5.99
N LEU A 72 7.56 -8.10 6.09
CA LEU A 72 6.99 -9.25 5.40
C LEU A 72 5.88 -9.85 6.26
N VAL A 73 4.71 -10.05 5.66
CA VAL A 73 3.55 -10.65 6.32
C VAL A 73 3.20 -11.93 5.60
N ASP A 74 3.47 -13.06 6.25
CA ASP A 74 3.00 -14.37 5.79
C ASP A 74 1.53 -14.55 6.19
N LEU A 75 0.67 -14.72 5.19
CA LEU A 75 -0.77 -14.80 5.38
C LEU A 75 -1.24 -16.24 5.15
N PRO A 76 -2.20 -16.73 5.95
CA PRO A 76 -2.77 -18.06 5.73
C PRO A 76 -3.42 -18.15 4.35
N GLY A 77 -3.25 -19.30 3.69
CA GLY A 77 -3.84 -19.59 2.39
C GLY A 77 -5.37 -19.75 2.44
N ASN A 78 -5.99 -19.79 1.26
CA ASN A 78 -7.42 -20.09 1.09
C ASN A 78 -7.65 -21.59 1.31
N GLY A 79 -8.62 -21.96 2.14
CA GLY A 79 -8.89 -23.36 2.51
C GLY A 79 -8.56 -23.70 3.97
N ASP A 80 -8.39 -22.68 4.80
CA ASP A 80 -8.18 -22.88 6.22
C ASP A 80 -9.44 -23.41 6.91
N SER A 81 -9.31 -24.47 7.73
CA SER A 81 -10.44 -25.00 8.51
C SER A 81 -11.06 -23.95 9.46
N ASN A 82 -10.28 -22.96 9.88
CA ASN A 82 -10.74 -21.84 10.68
C ASN A 82 -11.17 -20.69 9.78
N LYS A 83 -12.47 -20.43 9.71
CA LYS A 83 -13.06 -19.34 8.90
C LYS A 83 -12.50 -17.96 9.19
N SER A 84 -12.18 -17.66 10.46
CA SER A 84 -11.59 -16.36 10.81
C SER A 84 -10.19 -16.18 10.23
N ARG A 85 -9.46 -17.28 10.05
CA ARG A 85 -8.13 -17.32 9.46
C ARG A 85 -8.21 -17.30 7.93
N ASP A 86 -9.17 -18.03 7.36
CA ASP A 86 -9.49 -18.05 5.92
C ASP A 86 -9.90 -16.66 5.37
N GLU A 87 -10.47 -15.80 6.21
CA GLU A 87 -10.88 -14.43 5.83
C GLU A 87 -9.86 -13.35 6.24
N MET A 88 -8.84 -13.70 7.03
CA MET A 88 -7.88 -12.74 7.60
C MET A 88 -7.15 -11.97 6.49
N TRP A 89 -6.66 -12.67 5.46
CA TRP A 89 -5.87 -12.05 4.39
C TRP A 89 -6.63 -10.92 3.67
N LYS A 90 -7.97 -11.00 3.56
CA LYS A 90 -8.79 -9.97 2.90
C LYS A 90 -8.70 -8.61 3.61
N SER A 91 -8.57 -8.61 4.94
CA SER A 91 -8.41 -7.40 5.74
C SER A 91 -7.01 -6.80 5.72
N PHE A 92 -5.99 -7.61 5.38
CA PHE A 92 -4.59 -7.17 5.35
C PHE A 92 -4.15 -6.74 3.96
N VAL A 93 -4.62 -7.42 2.91
CA VAL A 93 -4.12 -7.23 1.53
C VAL A 93 -4.32 -5.82 1.00
N GLY A 94 -5.38 -5.12 1.45
CA GLY A 94 -5.65 -3.73 1.08
C GLY A 94 -4.62 -2.73 1.63
N ASN A 95 -3.90 -3.08 2.70
CA ASN A 95 -2.88 -2.26 3.33
C ASN A 95 -1.45 -2.60 2.86
N CYS A 96 -1.30 -3.55 1.93
CA CYS A 96 0.01 -3.98 1.45
C CYS A 96 0.48 -3.09 0.29
N SER A 97 1.73 -2.61 0.34
CA SER A 97 2.34 -1.85 -0.77
C SER A 97 2.83 -2.74 -1.92
N ALA A 98 3.02 -4.03 -1.66
CA ALA A 98 3.32 -5.06 -2.65
C ALA A 98 2.70 -6.40 -2.21
N VAL A 99 2.23 -7.20 -3.16
CA VAL A 99 1.65 -8.52 -2.86
C VAL A 99 2.41 -9.60 -3.60
N TRP A 100 2.83 -10.65 -2.87
CA TRP A 100 3.48 -11.82 -3.42
C TRP A 100 2.53 -13.02 -3.37
N ILE A 101 2.19 -13.57 -4.53
CA ILE A 101 1.37 -14.78 -4.68
C ILE A 101 2.32 -15.95 -4.93
N VAL A 102 2.42 -16.85 -3.96
CA VAL A 102 3.36 -17.97 -4.00
C VAL A 102 2.62 -19.25 -4.37
N SER A 103 3.06 -19.93 -5.43
CA SER A 103 2.50 -21.23 -5.84
C SER A 103 3.62 -22.17 -6.27
N ASP A 104 3.34 -23.46 -6.26
CA ASP A 104 4.25 -24.49 -6.81
C ASP A 104 4.31 -24.34 -8.33
N ILE A 105 5.49 -24.44 -8.96
CA ILE A 105 5.61 -24.32 -10.42
C ILE A 105 4.71 -25.31 -11.17
N ALA A 106 4.49 -26.51 -10.62
CA ALA A 106 3.61 -27.51 -11.22
C ALA A 106 2.12 -27.10 -11.18
N ARG A 107 1.76 -26.16 -10.31
CA ARG A 107 0.38 -25.73 -10.03
C ARG A 107 0.12 -24.26 -10.35
N ALA A 108 1.14 -23.46 -10.63
CA ALA A 108 1.05 -22.01 -10.84
C ALA A 108 -0.03 -21.58 -11.86
N THR A 109 -0.25 -22.38 -12.91
CA THR A 109 -1.25 -22.07 -13.95
C THR A 109 -2.61 -22.72 -13.71
N SER A 110 -2.70 -23.75 -12.87
CA SER A 110 -3.90 -24.58 -12.68
C SER A 110 -4.59 -24.40 -11.32
N GLU A 111 -3.86 -24.00 -10.28
CA GLU A 111 -4.35 -23.85 -8.90
C GLU A 111 -5.36 -22.71 -8.80
N LYS A 112 -6.62 -23.05 -8.57
CA LYS A 112 -7.72 -22.09 -8.63
C LYS A 112 -7.60 -21.04 -7.51
N GLU A 113 -7.16 -21.46 -6.35
CA GLU A 113 -7.03 -20.69 -5.12
C GLU A 113 -6.11 -19.48 -5.32
N SER A 114 -4.94 -19.69 -5.92
CA SER A 114 -3.96 -18.63 -6.22
C SER A 114 -4.54 -17.55 -7.13
N TRP A 115 -5.37 -17.95 -8.10
CA TRP A 115 -6.02 -17.01 -9.02
C TRP A 115 -7.28 -16.36 -8.42
N GLU A 116 -7.99 -17.03 -7.50
CA GLU A 116 -9.07 -16.42 -6.73
C GLU A 116 -8.56 -15.37 -5.73
N ILE A 117 -7.42 -15.62 -5.10
CA ILE A 117 -6.72 -14.63 -4.27
C ILE A 117 -6.33 -13.44 -5.14
N LEU A 118 -5.75 -13.67 -6.32
CA LEU A 118 -5.43 -12.58 -7.25
C LEU A 118 -6.65 -11.76 -7.63
N ASP A 119 -7.73 -12.39 -8.12
CA ASP A 119 -8.92 -11.68 -8.59
C ASP A 119 -9.52 -10.84 -7.45
N SER A 120 -9.62 -11.42 -6.26
CA SER A 120 -10.11 -10.72 -5.05
C SER A 120 -9.17 -9.58 -4.63
N THR A 121 -7.86 -9.81 -4.68
CA THR A 121 -6.82 -8.83 -4.35
C THR A 121 -6.88 -7.65 -5.31
N VAL A 122 -7.03 -7.92 -6.61
CA VAL A 122 -7.17 -6.90 -7.65
C VAL A 122 -8.44 -6.08 -7.44
N SER A 123 -9.57 -6.68 -7.09
CA SER A 123 -10.75 -5.91 -6.69
C SER A 123 -10.52 -5.13 -5.39
N LEU A 124 -9.66 -5.62 -4.49
CA LEU A 124 -9.29 -4.98 -3.22
C LEU A 124 -8.19 -3.91 -3.32
N ILE A 125 -7.52 -3.80 -4.46
CA ILE A 125 -6.39 -2.88 -4.67
C ILE A 125 -6.61 -1.96 -5.87
N GLY A 126 -7.46 -2.37 -6.82
CA GLY A 126 -7.53 -1.83 -8.17
C GLY A 126 -8.16 -0.45 -8.36
N PRO A 127 -9.00 0.05 -7.46
CA PRO A 127 -9.28 1.50 -7.37
C PRO A 127 -8.55 2.06 -6.15
N GLY A 128 -7.38 2.68 -6.37
CA GLY A 128 -6.72 3.47 -5.34
C GLY A 128 -5.89 2.74 -4.30
N GLY A 129 -5.56 1.46 -4.42
CA GLY A 129 -4.70 0.82 -3.43
C GLY A 129 -3.26 1.36 -3.45
N GLU A 130 -2.54 1.27 -2.33
CA GLU A 130 -1.08 1.51 -2.30
C GLU A 130 -0.26 0.42 -2.96
N CYS A 131 -0.88 -0.71 -3.30
CA CYS A 131 -0.13 -1.79 -3.90
C CYS A 131 0.30 -1.41 -5.32
N ARG A 132 1.60 -1.16 -5.44
CA ARG A 132 2.26 -0.73 -6.67
C ARG A 132 2.69 -1.91 -7.53
N SER A 133 2.69 -3.12 -6.98
CA SER A 133 3.16 -4.30 -7.69
C SER A 133 2.60 -5.60 -7.12
N ILE A 134 2.24 -6.51 -8.02
CA ILE A 134 1.93 -7.90 -7.70
C ILE A 134 3.04 -8.78 -8.28
N SER A 135 3.58 -9.68 -7.47
CA SER A 135 4.57 -10.66 -7.92
C SER A 135 4.02 -12.06 -7.78
N PHE A 136 4.08 -12.86 -8.86
CA PHE A 136 3.72 -14.26 -8.83
C PHE A 136 5.01 -15.10 -8.73
N ILE A 137 5.18 -15.81 -7.62
CA ILE A 137 6.40 -16.57 -7.31
C ILE A 137 6.10 -18.06 -7.50
N CYS A 138 6.69 -18.65 -8.54
CA CYS A 138 6.63 -20.07 -8.82
C CYS A 138 7.78 -20.78 -8.11
N THR A 139 7.46 -21.56 -7.09
CA THR A 139 8.44 -22.26 -6.22
C THR A 139 8.71 -23.68 -6.71
N LYS A 140 9.71 -24.35 -6.11
CA LYS A 140 10.12 -25.74 -6.40
C LYS A 140 10.54 -25.97 -7.86
N THR A 141 11.24 -25.01 -8.43
CA THR A 141 11.76 -25.11 -9.80
C THR A 141 12.85 -26.18 -9.94
N ASP A 142 13.38 -26.68 -8.83
CA ASP A 142 14.28 -27.83 -8.74
C ASP A 142 13.58 -29.19 -8.91
N ASP A 143 12.25 -29.24 -8.77
CA ASP A 143 11.50 -30.48 -8.86
C ASP A 143 11.35 -30.88 -10.34
N ILE A 144 12.21 -31.77 -10.81
CA ILE A 144 12.28 -32.30 -12.17
C ILE A 144 12.16 -33.82 -12.17
N GLU A 145 11.57 -34.35 -13.25
CA GLU A 145 11.42 -35.79 -13.44
C GLU A 145 12.79 -36.48 -13.63
N GLU A 146 12.88 -37.76 -13.26
CA GLU A 146 14.12 -38.55 -13.30
C GLU A 146 14.76 -38.59 -14.69
N ASN A 147 13.93 -38.67 -15.73
CA ASN A 147 14.33 -38.69 -17.15
C ASN A 147 14.93 -37.35 -17.65
N GLN A 148 14.74 -36.26 -16.92
CA GLN A 148 15.23 -34.92 -17.27
C GLN A 148 16.54 -34.57 -16.55
N LYS A 149 17.05 -35.44 -15.66
CA LYS A 149 18.23 -35.13 -14.84
C LYS A 149 19.53 -34.99 -15.63
N ALA A 150 19.66 -35.65 -16.79
CA ALA A 150 20.84 -35.56 -17.64
C ALA A 150 21.06 -34.13 -18.20
N ASP A 151 19.96 -33.44 -18.54
CA ASP A 151 19.94 -32.07 -19.08
C ASP A 151 19.19 -31.11 -18.13
N ALA A 152 19.32 -31.34 -16.82
CA ALA A 152 18.53 -30.69 -15.77
C ALA A 152 18.49 -29.16 -15.90
N HIS A 153 19.66 -28.52 -16.09
CA HIS A 153 19.79 -27.06 -16.22
C HIS A 153 18.91 -26.51 -17.34
N THR A 154 19.09 -27.02 -18.57
CA THR A 154 18.31 -26.61 -19.76
C THR A 154 16.82 -26.88 -19.59
N CYS A 155 16.45 -28.04 -19.04
CA CYS A 155 15.07 -28.41 -18.79
C CYS A 155 14.40 -27.44 -17.79
N ILE A 156 15.08 -27.09 -16.69
CA ILE A 156 14.58 -26.16 -15.68
C ILE A 156 14.38 -24.78 -16.30
N LEU A 157 15.39 -24.23 -16.99
CA LEU A 157 15.27 -22.90 -17.60
C LEU A 157 14.15 -22.82 -18.62
N ARG A 158 14.03 -23.82 -19.50
CA ARG A 158 12.96 -23.88 -20.51
C ARG A 158 11.57 -23.97 -19.87
N ARG A 159 11.42 -24.80 -18.84
CA ARG A 159 10.16 -24.92 -18.08
C ARG A 159 9.81 -23.62 -17.40
N ASN A 160 10.77 -22.99 -16.72
CA ASN A 160 10.60 -21.73 -16.00
C ASN A 160 10.09 -20.62 -16.94
N GLU A 161 10.74 -20.43 -18.09
CA GLU A 161 10.30 -19.44 -19.07
C GLU A 161 8.92 -19.74 -19.67
N THR A 162 8.63 -21.02 -19.93
CA THR A 162 7.31 -21.46 -20.39
C THR A 162 6.23 -21.13 -19.35
N THR A 163 6.45 -21.47 -18.08
CA THR A 163 5.51 -21.18 -17.00
C THR A 163 5.32 -19.69 -16.80
N LYS A 164 6.40 -18.89 -16.80
CA LYS A 164 6.31 -17.43 -16.71
C LYS A 164 5.41 -16.85 -17.81
N LYS A 165 5.57 -17.31 -19.05
CA LYS A 165 4.72 -16.91 -20.17
C LYS A 165 3.26 -17.30 -19.92
N GLN A 166 3.00 -18.53 -19.52
CA GLN A 166 1.63 -19.01 -19.27
C GLN A 166 0.93 -18.23 -18.13
N VAL A 167 1.67 -17.91 -17.06
CA VAL A 167 1.15 -17.09 -15.94
C VAL A 167 0.81 -15.68 -16.44
N ARG A 168 1.70 -15.03 -17.20
CA ARG A 168 1.42 -13.72 -17.81
C ARG A 168 0.21 -13.77 -18.75
N ASP A 169 0.12 -14.77 -19.61
CA ASP A 169 -1.00 -14.97 -20.53
C ASP A 169 -2.32 -15.20 -19.79
N LYS A 170 -2.30 -15.89 -18.64
CA LYS A 170 -3.49 -16.09 -17.81
C LYS A 170 -3.88 -14.81 -17.07
N PHE A 171 -2.90 -14.08 -16.53
CA PHE A 171 -3.12 -12.79 -15.86
C PHE A 171 -3.77 -11.78 -16.79
N THR A 172 -3.22 -11.60 -17.99
CA THR A 172 -3.78 -10.68 -19.00
C THR A 172 -5.18 -11.09 -19.47
N LYS A 173 -5.60 -12.33 -19.28
CA LYS A 173 -6.97 -12.79 -19.59
C LYS A 173 -7.97 -12.53 -18.47
N GLN A 174 -7.52 -12.20 -17.25
CA GLN A 174 -8.42 -11.95 -16.12
C GLN A 174 -9.23 -10.66 -16.30
N LYS A 175 -10.54 -10.75 -16.11
CA LYS A 175 -11.47 -9.64 -16.35
C LYS A 175 -11.28 -8.51 -15.34
N GLU A 176 -11.11 -8.84 -14.06
CA GLU A 176 -10.93 -7.85 -13.00
C GLU A 176 -9.59 -7.12 -13.14
N VAL A 177 -8.53 -7.81 -13.57
CA VAL A 177 -7.23 -7.21 -13.91
C VAL A 177 -7.40 -6.16 -15.01
N LYS A 178 -8.03 -6.52 -16.14
CA LYS A 178 -8.27 -5.57 -17.24
C LYS A 178 -9.12 -4.37 -16.83
N LYS A 179 -10.00 -4.55 -15.85
CA LYS A 179 -10.88 -3.47 -15.36
C LYS A 179 -10.11 -2.43 -14.55
N HIS A 180 -9.11 -2.87 -13.79
CA HIS A 180 -8.47 -2.04 -12.76
C HIS A 180 -7.04 -1.61 -13.09
N PHE A 181 -6.37 -2.31 -14.00
CA PHE A 181 -4.99 -2.02 -14.37
C PHE A 181 -4.89 -1.85 -15.89
N SER A 182 -4.25 -0.75 -16.31
CA SER A 182 -3.70 -0.64 -17.65
C SER A 182 -2.68 -1.76 -17.77
N VAL A 183 -2.77 -2.61 -18.79
CA VAL A 183 -1.94 -3.82 -18.90
C VAL A 183 -0.50 -3.43 -19.30
N GLY A 184 0.22 -2.75 -18.41
CA GLY A 184 1.66 -2.56 -18.47
C GLY A 184 2.37 -3.79 -17.92
N ASN A 185 3.48 -4.20 -18.54
CA ASN A 185 4.28 -5.35 -18.09
C ASN A 185 4.90 -5.17 -16.70
N ASP A 186 4.91 -3.95 -16.15
CA ASP A 186 5.65 -3.64 -14.93
C ASP A 186 4.88 -3.94 -13.65
N PHE A 187 3.54 -4.01 -13.70
CA PHE A 187 2.71 -4.26 -12.52
C PHE A 187 2.73 -5.70 -12.05
N LEU A 188 2.74 -6.66 -12.99
CA LEU A 188 2.91 -8.09 -12.70
C LEU A 188 4.34 -8.54 -12.99
N LYS A 189 5.06 -8.93 -11.94
CA LYS A 189 6.33 -9.65 -12.07
C LYS A 189 6.11 -11.14 -11.84
N VAL A 190 6.75 -12.00 -12.63
CA VAL A 190 6.69 -13.46 -12.43
C VAL A 190 8.09 -13.98 -12.21
N PHE A 191 8.30 -14.57 -11.04
CA PHE A 191 9.57 -15.14 -10.61
C PHE A 191 9.48 -16.66 -10.54
N THR A 192 10.59 -17.33 -10.84
CA THR A 192 10.72 -18.78 -10.71
C THR A 192 11.88 -19.08 -9.78
N VAL A 193 11.60 -19.66 -8.61
CA VAL A 193 12.56 -19.78 -7.51
C VAL A 193 12.75 -21.20 -7.01
N SER A 194 13.98 -21.50 -6.60
CA SER A 194 14.31 -22.69 -5.82
C SER A 194 15.27 -22.33 -4.69
N SER A 195 14.85 -22.58 -3.46
CA SER A 195 15.70 -22.43 -2.29
C SER A 195 16.80 -23.49 -2.22
N LYS A 196 16.54 -24.71 -2.74
CA LYS A 196 17.53 -25.79 -2.74
C LYS A 196 18.69 -25.48 -3.67
N GLU A 197 18.38 -25.03 -4.90
CA GLU A 197 19.42 -24.64 -5.86
C GLU A 197 20.16 -23.38 -5.40
N TYR A 198 19.48 -22.44 -4.76
CA TYR A 198 20.14 -21.25 -4.22
C TYR A 198 21.15 -21.58 -3.11
N GLN A 199 20.91 -22.64 -2.32
CA GLN A 199 21.82 -23.06 -1.25
C GLN A 199 22.91 -24.02 -1.72
N LYS A 200 22.66 -24.82 -2.76
CA LYS A 200 23.51 -25.96 -3.14
C LYS A 200 24.11 -25.88 -4.53
N GLU A 201 23.60 -25.00 -5.39
CA GLU A 201 24.04 -24.76 -6.78
C GLU A 201 24.26 -26.05 -7.58
N LYS A 202 23.32 -27.00 -7.48
CA LYS A 202 23.51 -28.33 -8.07
C LYS A 202 23.29 -28.31 -9.59
N HIS A 203 22.25 -27.61 -10.00
CA HIS A 203 21.78 -27.52 -11.37
C HIS A 203 21.58 -26.09 -11.84
N LEU A 204 21.53 -25.10 -10.95
CA LEU A 204 21.42 -23.67 -11.29
C LEU A 204 22.41 -22.84 -10.47
N GLN A 205 22.93 -21.78 -11.07
CA GLN A 205 23.65 -20.72 -10.35
C GLN A 205 22.67 -19.89 -9.51
N GLN A 206 23.15 -19.21 -8.47
CA GLN A 206 22.30 -18.41 -7.59
C GLN A 206 21.49 -17.35 -8.35
N GLU A 207 22.09 -16.70 -9.34
CA GLU A 207 21.47 -15.66 -10.18
C GLU A 207 20.30 -16.23 -11.00
N GLU A 208 20.39 -17.49 -11.40
CA GLU A 208 19.37 -18.19 -12.20
C GLU A 208 18.16 -18.62 -11.36
N THR A 209 18.31 -18.70 -10.03
CA THR A 209 17.19 -19.01 -9.11
C THR A 209 16.26 -17.83 -8.89
N GLU A 210 16.62 -16.63 -9.35
CA GLU A 210 15.87 -15.38 -9.19
C GLU A 210 15.59 -14.93 -7.74
N ILE A 211 16.04 -15.68 -6.73
CA ILE A 211 16.03 -15.25 -5.33
C ILE A 211 16.82 -13.94 -5.15
N PRO A 212 18.00 -13.74 -5.78
CA PRO A 212 18.67 -12.44 -5.76
C PRO A 212 17.82 -11.29 -6.30
N LYS A 213 17.00 -11.52 -7.33
CA LYS A 213 16.09 -10.49 -7.87
C LYS A 213 14.97 -10.13 -6.88
N LEU A 214 14.47 -11.12 -6.12
CA LEU A 214 13.53 -10.84 -5.02
C LEU A 214 14.21 -10.05 -3.89
N MET A 215 15.47 -10.36 -3.56
CA MET A 215 16.23 -9.57 -2.59
C MET A 215 16.46 -8.14 -3.07
N GLU A 216 16.78 -7.94 -4.35
CA GLU A 216 16.89 -6.63 -4.97
C GLU A 216 15.57 -5.86 -4.92
N PHE A 217 14.45 -6.53 -5.20
CA PHE A 217 13.12 -5.94 -5.04
C PHE A 217 12.89 -5.41 -3.61
N LEU A 218 13.24 -6.21 -2.58
CA LEU A 218 13.14 -5.78 -1.18
C LEU A 218 14.10 -4.63 -0.86
N ARG A 219 15.34 -4.66 -1.37
CA ARG A 219 16.31 -3.56 -1.21
C ARG A 219 15.79 -2.26 -1.82
N ASN A 220 15.15 -2.32 -2.98
CA ASN A 220 14.56 -1.15 -3.64
C ASN A 220 13.38 -0.58 -2.84
N LEU A 221 12.60 -1.43 -2.16
CA LEU A 221 11.57 -0.96 -1.22
C LEU A 221 12.18 -0.38 0.07
N ASN A 222 13.33 -0.90 0.48
CA ASN A 222 14.04 -0.49 1.69
C ASN A 222 14.99 0.71 1.47
N ASP A 223 15.06 1.26 0.24
CA ASP A 223 16.15 2.16 -0.16
C ASP A 223 16.23 3.41 0.73
N ARG A 224 17.34 3.51 1.48
CA ARG A 224 17.68 4.58 2.41
C ARG A 224 18.27 5.82 1.73
N ARG A 225 18.66 5.73 0.47
CA ARG A 225 19.35 6.83 -0.24
C ARG A 225 18.50 8.08 -0.33
N THR A 226 17.19 7.91 -0.50
CA THR A 226 16.21 9.01 -0.47
C THR A 226 16.18 9.67 0.91
N LYS A 227 16.07 8.90 2.01
CA LYS A 227 16.05 9.44 3.37
C LYS A 227 17.35 10.13 3.79
N THR A 228 18.51 9.56 3.44
CA THR A 228 19.81 10.17 3.79
C THR A 228 20.03 11.47 3.01
N SER A 229 19.70 11.48 1.72
CA SER A 229 19.70 12.70 0.90
C SER A 229 18.72 13.75 1.43
N GLU A 230 17.56 13.33 1.93
CA GLU A 230 16.57 14.20 2.59
C GLU A 230 17.15 14.86 3.84
N TYR A 231 17.73 14.09 4.76
CA TYR A 231 18.34 14.66 5.97
C TYR A 231 19.49 15.62 5.66
N VAL A 232 20.33 15.29 4.66
CA VAL A 232 21.42 16.18 4.23
C VAL A 232 20.86 17.45 3.61
N SER A 233 19.80 17.36 2.81
CA SER A 233 19.14 18.51 2.18
C SER A 233 18.43 19.39 3.21
N GLU A 234 17.82 18.81 4.22
CA GLU A 234 17.17 19.52 5.34
C GLU A 234 18.22 20.26 6.18
N ALA A 235 19.30 19.57 6.57
CA ALA A 235 20.42 20.19 7.28
C ALA A 235 21.05 21.33 6.46
N TYR A 236 21.22 21.14 5.15
CA TYR A 236 21.71 22.17 4.24
C TYR A 236 20.76 23.38 4.16
N GLY A 237 19.45 23.15 4.12
CA GLY A 237 18.44 24.20 4.18
C GLY A 237 18.56 25.04 5.46
N ILE A 238 18.60 24.39 6.63
CA ILE A 238 18.73 25.07 7.93
C ILE A 238 20.06 25.85 8.02
N LEU A 239 21.16 25.26 7.56
CA LEU A 239 22.47 25.94 7.51
C LEU A 239 22.43 27.16 6.59
N SER A 240 21.77 27.05 5.43
CA SER A 240 21.58 28.17 4.50
C SER A 240 20.80 29.31 5.17
N LEU A 241 19.75 28.99 5.94
CA LEU A 241 19.00 29.98 6.70
C LEU A 241 19.88 30.67 7.76
N ILE A 242 20.64 29.92 8.55
CA ILE A 242 21.52 30.46 9.58
C ILE A 242 22.58 31.39 8.96
N GLN A 243 23.15 30.98 7.82
CA GLN A 243 24.15 31.78 7.12
C GLN A 243 23.53 33.02 6.47
N GLY A 244 22.35 32.90 5.87
CA GLY A 244 21.61 34.03 5.30
C GLY A 244 21.22 35.08 6.34
N ALA A 245 20.81 34.66 7.54
CA ALA A 245 20.47 35.55 8.64
C ALA A 245 21.68 36.34 9.16
N LYS A 246 22.89 35.77 9.06
CA LYS A 246 24.15 36.45 9.45
C LYS A 246 24.63 37.47 8.41
N SER A 247 24.17 37.38 7.17
CA SER A 247 24.67 38.19 6.05
C SER A 247 23.76 39.36 5.66
N SER A 248 22.64 39.60 6.35
CA SER A 248 21.63 40.53 5.86
C SER A 248 21.61 41.88 6.59
N ASP A 249 22.10 42.92 5.93
CA ASP A 249 22.06 44.33 6.38
C ASP A 249 21.21 45.24 5.45
N MET A 250 20.42 44.68 4.52
CA MET A 250 19.70 45.48 3.50
C MET A 250 18.22 45.04 3.37
N THR A 251 17.31 46.00 3.48
CA THR A 251 15.85 45.82 3.68
C THR A 251 15.02 45.78 2.40
N ASP A 252 15.43 46.48 1.35
CA ASP A 252 14.51 46.83 0.25
C ASP A 252 14.31 45.70 -0.78
N ASN A 253 15.38 44.97 -1.14
CA ASN A 253 15.28 43.81 -2.06
C ASN A 253 14.53 42.62 -1.45
N LYS A 254 14.39 42.56 -0.12
CA LYS A 254 13.66 41.48 0.56
C LYS A 254 12.16 41.60 0.35
N GLU A 255 11.63 42.82 0.33
CA GLU A 255 10.20 43.06 0.28
C GLU A 255 9.60 42.73 -1.09
N GLU A 256 10.29 43.12 -2.18
CA GLU A 256 9.93 42.74 -3.55
C GLU A 256 9.92 41.21 -3.71
N VAL A 257 10.99 40.54 -3.29
CA VAL A 257 11.09 39.06 -3.33
C VAL A 257 10.00 38.40 -2.50
N CYS A 258 9.67 38.94 -1.31
CA CYS A 258 8.56 38.44 -0.50
C CYS A 258 7.22 38.53 -1.23
N GLN A 259 6.90 39.69 -1.81
CA GLN A 259 5.63 39.89 -2.51
C GLN A 259 5.49 38.92 -3.70
N VAL A 260 6.55 38.70 -4.46
CA VAL A 260 6.56 37.73 -5.57
C VAL A 260 6.33 36.31 -5.05
N LEU A 261 7.02 35.91 -3.98
CA LEU A 261 6.88 34.58 -3.37
C LEU A 261 5.47 34.35 -2.79
N GLU A 262 4.91 35.35 -2.10
CA GLU A 262 3.54 35.29 -1.56
C GLU A 262 2.50 35.15 -2.67
N GLN A 263 2.63 35.91 -3.75
CA GLN A 263 1.71 35.83 -4.89
C GLN A 263 1.79 34.45 -5.56
N ARG A 264 3.01 33.96 -5.85
CA ARG A 264 3.23 32.61 -6.42
C ARG A 264 2.64 31.52 -5.52
N LEU A 265 2.86 31.63 -4.21
CA LEU A 265 2.32 30.69 -3.23
C LEU A 265 0.79 30.69 -3.24
N LYS A 266 0.16 31.86 -3.21
CA LYS A 266 -1.29 32.03 -3.22
C LYS A 266 -1.93 31.44 -4.48
N GLU A 267 -1.33 31.68 -5.64
CA GLU A 267 -1.79 31.14 -6.92
C GLU A 267 -1.70 29.62 -6.96
N LYS A 268 -0.58 29.03 -6.50
CA LYS A 268 -0.38 27.58 -6.48
C LYS A 268 -1.32 26.88 -5.49
N ILE A 269 -1.52 27.46 -4.30
CA ILE A 269 -2.51 26.95 -3.32
C ILE A 269 -3.91 26.96 -3.92
N LYS A 270 -4.29 28.07 -4.58
CA LYS A 270 -5.59 28.18 -5.22
C LYS A 270 -5.79 27.11 -6.29
N SER A 271 -4.76 26.83 -7.09
CA SER A 271 -4.80 25.81 -8.13
C SER A 271 -4.95 24.38 -7.57
N ILE A 272 -4.21 24.04 -6.51
CA ILE A 272 -4.38 22.76 -5.79
C ILE A 272 -5.79 22.67 -5.20
N GLY A 273 -6.25 23.74 -4.54
CA GLY A 273 -7.59 23.80 -3.93
C GLY A 273 -8.71 23.60 -4.95
N GLN A 274 -8.61 24.21 -6.13
CA GLN A 274 -9.56 24.00 -7.23
C GLN A 274 -9.60 22.54 -7.69
N SER A 275 -8.43 21.91 -7.85
CA SER A 275 -8.35 20.49 -8.25
C SER A 275 -8.97 19.55 -7.20
N MET A 276 -8.83 19.89 -5.92
CA MET A 276 -9.47 19.16 -4.83
C MET A 276 -10.98 19.40 -4.77
N ASP A 277 -11.45 20.63 -4.95
CA ASP A 277 -12.88 20.97 -5.00
C ASP A 277 -13.58 20.28 -6.16
N ASP A 278 -12.93 20.21 -7.33
CA ASP A 278 -13.45 19.52 -8.49
C ASP A 278 -13.57 18.02 -8.24
N ALA A 279 -12.56 17.41 -7.58
CA ALA A 279 -12.62 16.02 -7.16
C ALA A 279 -13.76 15.79 -6.15
N TYR A 280 -13.89 16.66 -5.14
CA TYR A 280 -14.95 16.59 -4.14
C TYR A 280 -16.34 16.61 -4.78
N LYS A 281 -16.61 17.60 -5.64
CA LYS A 281 -17.89 17.73 -6.35
C LYS A 281 -18.17 16.53 -7.25
N ALA A 282 -17.14 15.99 -7.89
CA ALA A 282 -17.28 14.79 -8.72
C ALA A 282 -17.70 13.57 -7.87
N PHE A 283 -17.03 13.33 -6.74
CA PHE A 283 -17.39 12.25 -5.81
C PHE A 283 -18.76 12.44 -5.18
N GLU A 284 -19.10 13.64 -4.73
CA GLU A 284 -20.43 13.95 -4.15
C GLU A 284 -21.55 13.64 -5.15
N ARG A 285 -21.37 14.03 -6.41
CA ARG A 285 -22.31 13.70 -7.49
C ARG A 285 -22.40 12.19 -7.74
N CYS A 286 -21.27 11.48 -7.76
CA CYS A 286 -21.24 10.04 -7.93
C CYS A 286 -21.92 9.30 -6.78
N LEU A 287 -21.69 9.73 -5.53
CA LEU A 287 -22.33 9.18 -4.34
C LEU A 287 -23.83 9.42 -4.37
N SER A 288 -24.28 10.65 -4.66
CA SER A 288 -25.69 10.99 -4.74
C SER A 288 -26.42 10.15 -5.80
N LYS A 289 -25.81 10.02 -6.98
CA LYS A 289 -26.34 9.20 -8.08
C LYS A 289 -26.32 7.71 -7.73
N GLY A 290 -25.30 7.23 -7.03
CA GLY A 290 -25.19 5.86 -6.57
C GLY A 290 -26.26 5.50 -5.54
N VAL A 291 -26.56 6.40 -4.61
CA VAL A 291 -27.65 6.23 -3.63
C VAL A 291 -28.98 6.11 -4.36
N GLN A 292 -29.28 7.05 -5.28
CA GLN A 292 -30.51 7.01 -6.07
C GLN A 292 -30.64 5.69 -6.87
N GLN A 293 -29.58 5.29 -7.58
CA GLN A 293 -29.59 4.03 -8.35
C GLN A 293 -29.73 2.80 -7.43
N SER A 294 -29.11 2.82 -6.26
CA SER A 294 -29.24 1.76 -5.27
C SER A 294 -30.69 1.65 -4.80
N GLU A 295 -31.35 2.75 -4.48
CA GLU A 295 -32.77 2.76 -4.07
C GLU A 295 -33.69 2.21 -5.18
N GLU A 296 -33.55 2.71 -6.40
CA GLU A 296 -34.37 2.30 -7.56
C GLU A 296 -34.16 0.83 -7.98
N SER A 297 -32.97 0.28 -7.73
CA SER A 297 -32.60 -1.07 -8.14
C SER A 297 -32.60 -2.09 -7.01
N CYS A 298 -32.70 -1.66 -5.75
CA CYS A 298 -32.60 -2.52 -4.56
C CYS A 298 -33.56 -3.71 -4.63
N GLU A 299 -34.85 -3.44 -4.87
CA GLU A 299 -35.87 -4.49 -4.96
C GLU A 299 -35.57 -5.47 -6.10
N LYS A 300 -35.15 -4.98 -7.27
CA LYS A 300 -34.79 -5.81 -8.43
C LYS A 300 -33.57 -6.68 -8.14
N ILE A 301 -32.54 -6.14 -7.49
CA ILE A 301 -31.33 -6.87 -7.10
C ILE A 301 -31.67 -7.93 -6.05
N MET A 302 -32.41 -7.54 -5.01
CA MET A 302 -32.86 -8.42 -3.93
C MET A 302 -33.68 -9.59 -4.49
N ASN A 303 -34.63 -9.33 -5.38
CA ASN A 303 -35.45 -10.36 -6.03
C ASN A 303 -34.61 -11.27 -6.95
N LYS A 304 -33.62 -10.74 -7.68
CA LYS A 304 -32.70 -11.56 -8.47
C LYS A 304 -31.87 -12.52 -7.60
N VAL A 305 -31.39 -12.04 -6.44
CA VAL A 305 -30.56 -12.81 -5.52
C VAL A 305 -31.39 -13.88 -4.80
N ILE A 306 -32.58 -13.52 -4.32
CA ILE A 306 -33.42 -14.39 -3.48
C ILE A 306 -34.26 -15.37 -4.31
N ALA A 307 -34.65 -15.00 -5.53
CA ALA A 307 -35.55 -15.78 -6.38
C ALA A 307 -35.10 -15.88 -7.87
N PRO A 308 -33.89 -16.40 -8.18
CA PRO A 308 -33.30 -16.32 -9.51
C PRO A 308 -34.05 -17.06 -10.64
N ARG A 309 -35.10 -17.86 -10.36
CA ARG A 309 -35.82 -18.67 -11.37
C ARG A 309 -37.31 -18.90 -11.11
N GLY A 310 -38.00 -18.03 -10.36
CA GLY A 310 -39.44 -18.20 -10.10
C GLY A 310 -39.85 -19.50 -9.39
N LYS A 311 -38.88 -20.24 -8.80
CA LYS A 311 -39.15 -21.49 -8.08
C LYS A 311 -39.74 -21.20 -6.71
N LYS A 312 -41.08 -21.28 -6.62
CA LYS A 312 -41.83 -21.24 -5.37
C LYS A 312 -41.29 -22.32 -4.41
N GLY A 313 -40.82 -21.91 -3.23
CA GLY A 313 -40.46 -22.81 -2.12
C GLY A 313 -38.97 -22.90 -1.73
N SER A 314 -38.02 -22.37 -2.52
CA SER A 314 -36.57 -22.46 -2.19
C SER A 314 -35.92 -21.16 -1.68
N GLY A 315 -36.59 -20.02 -1.85
CA GLY A 315 -36.06 -18.70 -1.47
C GLY A 315 -35.90 -18.50 0.04
N TYR A 316 -36.83 -19.03 0.86
CA TYR A 316 -36.76 -18.86 2.32
C TYR A 316 -35.48 -19.44 2.94
N GLN A 317 -35.03 -20.62 2.47
CA GLN A 317 -33.79 -21.22 2.97
C GLN A 317 -32.56 -20.40 2.56
N LEU A 318 -32.57 -19.81 1.37
CA LEU A 318 -31.53 -18.92 0.89
C LEU A 318 -31.50 -17.62 1.73
N VAL A 319 -32.64 -16.95 1.92
CA VAL A 319 -32.75 -15.75 2.77
C VAL A 319 -32.29 -16.05 4.19
N LYS A 320 -32.79 -17.14 4.77
CA LYS A 320 -32.40 -17.58 6.11
C LYS A 320 -30.89 -17.80 6.21
N SER A 321 -30.26 -18.35 5.18
CA SER A 321 -28.80 -18.51 5.15
C SER A 321 -28.08 -17.16 4.99
N LEU A 322 -28.57 -16.26 4.14
CA LEU A 322 -27.98 -14.93 3.96
C LEU A 322 -28.03 -14.14 5.27
N CYS A 323 -29.18 -14.09 5.94
CA CYS A 323 -29.32 -13.39 7.22
C CYS A 323 -28.40 -13.96 8.31
N LYS A 324 -28.26 -15.29 8.39
CA LYS A 324 -27.39 -15.95 9.39
C LYS A 324 -25.90 -15.72 9.16
N ASN A 325 -25.50 -15.45 7.93
CA ASN A 325 -24.09 -15.35 7.52
C ASN A 325 -23.74 -13.94 7.04
N GLY A 326 -24.43 -12.91 7.55
CA GLY A 326 -24.10 -11.51 7.23
C GLY A 326 -24.19 -11.15 5.75
N GLY A 327 -25.13 -11.73 5.00
CA GLY A 327 -25.37 -11.43 3.58
C GLY A 327 -24.67 -12.37 2.59
N VAL A 328 -24.01 -13.44 3.06
CA VAL A 328 -23.25 -14.37 2.20
C VAL A 328 -23.80 -15.80 2.24
N HIS A 329 -23.99 -16.42 1.08
CA HIS A 329 -24.42 -17.81 0.95
C HIS A 329 -23.49 -18.59 0.03
N LYS A 330 -22.82 -19.60 0.60
CA LYS A 330 -22.04 -20.60 -0.13
C LYS A 330 -22.88 -21.89 -0.29
N PRO A 331 -23.37 -22.21 -1.50
CA PRO A 331 -24.16 -23.41 -1.73
C PRO A 331 -23.30 -24.68 -1.56
N LYS A 332 -23.77 -25.65 -0.75
CA LYS A 332 -23.09 -26.93 -0.55
C LYS A 332 -23.46 -27.95 -1.64
N GLY A 333 -22.48 -28.57 -2.30
CA GLY A 333 -22.71 -29.70 -3.22
C GLY A 333 -21.47 -30.15 -4.00
N LYS A 334 -21.47 -31.42 -4.49
CA LYS A 334 -20.38 -32.13 -5.22
C LYS A 334 -19.86 -31.46 -6.51
N ARG A 335 -20.39 -30.28 -6.88
CA ARG A 335 -19.82 -29.43 -7.93
C ARG A 335 -19.43 -28.13 -7.26
N GLU A 336 -18.15 -27.99 -6.92
CA GLU A 336 -17.46 -26.77 -6.45
C GLU A 336 -17.50 -25.59 -7.45
N ARG A 337 -18.39 -25.65 -8.44
CA ARG A 337 -18.60 -24.65 -9.50
C ARG A 337 -19.69 -23.61 -9.18
N ARG A 338 -20.46 -23.75 -8.09
CA ARG A 338 -21.47 -22.72 -7.75
C ARG A 338 -20.80 -21.58 -6.99
N ARG A 339 -20.72 -20.42 -7.65
CA ARG A 339 -20.18 -19.17 -7.08
C ARG A 339 -20.93 -18.78 -5.81
N GLU A 340 -20.19 -18.20 -4.88
CA GLU A 340 -20.74 -17.55 -3.69
C GLU A 340 -21.82 -16.54 -4.07
N ILE A 341 -22.94 -16.56 -3.38
CA ILE A 341 -23.97 -15.53 -3.48
C ILE A 341 -23.70 -14.51 -2.38
N ASN A 342 -23.32 -13.29 -2.77
CA ASN A 342 -23.03 -12.21 -1.84
C ASN A 342 -23.99 -11.04 -2.10
N LEU A 343 -24.98 -10.88 -1.22
CA LEU A 343 -25.99 -9.82 -1.32
C LEU A 343 -25.36 -8.44 -1.09
N ASN A 344 -24.46 -8.33 -0.11
CA ASN A 344 -23.78 -7.08 0.21
C ASN A 344 -22.98 -6.57 -0.99
N GLU A 345 -22.27 -7.46 -1.68
CA GLU A 345 -21.53 -7.15 -2.90
C GLU A 345 -22.46 -6.69 -4.02
N SER A 346 -23.58 -7.39 -4.20
CA SER A 346 -24.57 -7.07 -5.23
C SER A 346 -25.18 -5.69 -5.02
N LEU A 347 -25.48 -5.32 -3.77
CA LEU A 347 -25.99 -4.00 -3.40
C LEU A 347 -24.91 -2.92 -3.49
N ALA A 348 -23.69 -3.22 -3.05
CA ALA A 348 -22.57 -2.28 -3.07
C ALA A 348 -22.10 -1.97 -4.50
N THR A 349 -22.30 -2.87 -5.46
CA THR A 349 -21.89 -2.69 -6.86
C THR A 349 -22.42 -1.39 -7.48
N CYS A 350 -23.67 -1.00 -7.16
CA CYS A 350 -24.27 0.25 -7.64
C CYS A 350 -23.45 1.47 -7.23
N MET A 351 -23.01 1.52 -5.98
CA MET A 351 -22.15 2.59 -5.45
C MET A 351 -20.73 2.48 -6.01
N ARG A 352 -20.12 1.30 -5.92
CA ARG A 352 -18.71 1.10 -6.29
C ARG A 352 -18.46 1.36 -7.77
N SER A 353 -19.32 0.89 -8.66
CA SER A 353 -19.12 1.09 -10.11
C SER A 353 -19.06 2.56 -10.53
N LEU A 354 -19.80 3.45 -9.86
CA LEU A 354 -19.78 4.89 -10.13
C LEU A 354 -18.57 5.58 -9.50
N ILE A 355 -18.20 5.18 -8.28
CA ILE A 355 -17.06 5.76 -7.56
C ILE A 355 -15.75 5.29 -8.19
N ASP A 356 -15.60 4.02 -8.54
CA ASP A 356 -14.36 3.41 -9.03
C ASP A 356 -13.81 4.14 -10.25
N GLU A 357 -14.67 4.55 -11.19
CA GLU A 357 -14.25 5.24 -12.42
C GLU A 357 -13.76 6.66 -12.12
N GLU A 358 -14.49 7.42 -11.29
CA GLU A 358 -14.05 8.76 -10.88
C GLU A 358 -12.79 8.68 -10.00
N PHE A 359 -12.71 7.64 -9.16
CA PHE A 359 -11.55 7.39 -8.31
C PHE A 359 -10.29 7.14 -9.14
N LYS A 360 -10.34 6.26 -10.15
CA LYS A 360 -9.19 6.00 -11.04
C LYS A 360 -8.71 7.25 -11.76
N LYS A 361 -9.62 8.13 -12.15
CA LYS A 361 -9.30 9.40 -12.81
C LYS A 361 -8.54 10.34 -11.88
N HIS A 362 -8.99 10.48 -10.63
CA HIS A 362 -8.35 11.37 -9.66
C HIS A 362 -7.10 10.76 -9.01
N PHE A 363 -7.06 9.44 -8.88
CA PHE A 363 -6.04 8.66 -8.19
C PHE A 363 -5.64 7.40 -9.01
N PRO A 364 -4.89 7.56 -10.11
CA PRO A 364 -4.46 6.45 -10.95
C PRO A 364 -3.38 5.57 -10.27
N ASN A 365 -3.41 4.27 -10.55
CA ASN A 365 -2.50 3.28 -9.94
C ASN A 365 -1.13 3.15 -10.64
N GLU A 366 -1.03 3.46 -11.94
CA GLU A 366 0.17 3.22 -12.76
C GLU A 366 0.56 4.42 -13.61
N GLY A 367 1.81 4.89 -13.49
CA GLY A 367 2.56 5.71 -14.46
C GLY A 367 2.01 7.11 -14.80
N GLN A 368 0.71 7.34 -14.62
CA GLN A 368 0.00 8.57 -14.88
C GLN A 368 -0.14 9.35 -13.57
N ARG A 369 0.09 10.65 -13.61
CA ARG A 369 -0.18 11.53 -12.47
C ARG A 369 -1.66 11.93 -12.54
N GLY A 370 -2.41 11.64 -11.49
CA GLY A 370 -3.79 12.15 -11.38
C GLY A 370 -3.76 13.68 -11.18
N PRO A 371 -4.87 14.40 -11.44
CA PRO A 371 -4.92 15.85 -11.40
C PRO A 371 -4.33 16.47 -10.12
N ILE A 372 -4.64 15.89 -8.95
CA ILE A 372 -4.14 16.38 -7.65
C ILE A 372 -2.64 16.12 -7.53
N ARG A 373 -2.19 14.91 -7.88
CA ARG A 373 -0.76 14.56 -7.85
C ARG A 373 0.05 15.40 -8.82
N GLU A 374 -0.49 15.71 -9.98
CA GLU A 374 0.16 16.54 -10.99
C GLU A 374 0.36 17.96 -10.45
N GLN A 375 -0.66 18.56 -9.82
CA GLN A 375 -0.53 19.87 -9.17
C GLN A 375 0.48 19.87 -8.01
N ILE A 376 0.52 18.81 -7.19
CA ILE A 376 1.53 18.66 -6.13
C ILE A 376 2.92 18.52 -6.74
N ASP A 377 3.06 17.71 -7.80
CA ASP A 377 4.31 17.46 -8.50
C ASP A 377 4.83 18.69 -9.26
N ASP A 378 3.95 19.60 -9.66
CA ASP A 378 4.29 20.85 -10.34
C ASP A 378 4.35 22.05 -9.38
N PHE A 379 4.15 21.81 -8.08
CA PHE A 379 4.31 22.83 -7.06
C PHE A 379 5.77 23.24 -6.94
N THR A 380 6.03 24.51 -7.24
CA THR A 380 7.32 25.17 -7.12
C THR A 380 7.09 26.66 -6.90
N LEU A 381 7.94 27.28 -6.09
CA LEU A 381 8.01 28.75 -5.97
C LEU A 381 8.96 29.37 -7.01
N ASP A 382 9.57 28.53 -7.86
CA ASP A 382 10.57 28.91 -8.85
C ASP A 382 11.66 29.83 -8.26
N THR A 383 12.20 29.41 -7.11
CA THR A 383 13.20 30.22 -6.39
C THR A 383 14.50 30.38 -7.18
N ASN A 384 14.79 29.48 -8.12
CA ASN A 384 15.98 29.56 -8.97
C ASN A 384 15.98 30.81 -9.88
N SER A 385 14.82 31.22 -10.41
CA SER A 385 14.74 32.46 -11.22
C SER A 385 15.08 33.69 -10.38
N LEU A 386 14.60 33.72 -9.14
CA LEU A 386 14.86 34.79 -8.18
C LEU A 386 16.31 34.81 -7.67
N VAL A 387 17.00 33.66 -7.63
CA VAL A 387 18.43 33.60 -7.25
C VAL A 387 19.32 34.33 -8.27
N GLY A 388 18.96 34.30 -9.56
CA GLY A 388 19.71 35.00 -10.61
C GLY A 388 19.56 36.52 -10.54
N GLU A 389 18.38 36.99 -10.12
CA GLU A 389 18.04 38.42 -10.02
C GLU A 389 18.44 39.01 -8.66
N HIS A 390 18.42 38.21 -7.59
CA HIS A 390 18.65 38.63 -6.21
C HIS A 390 19.65 37.72 -5.49
N SER A 391 20.92 37.80 -5.91
CA SER A 391 22.03 37.00 -5.39
C SER A 391 22.21 37.12 -3.86
N GLU A 392 21.83 38.27 -3.31
CA GLU A 392 21.92 38.65 -1.89
C GLU A 392 20.97 37.85 -0.97
N VAL A 393 19.85 37.34 -1.49
CA VAL A 393 18.90 36.50 -0.73
C VAL A 393 18.96 35.03 -1.17
N SER A 394 19.96 34.66 -1.96
CA SER A 394 20.12 33.31 -2.52
C SER A 394 20.08 32.19 -1.48
N LEU A 395 20.66 32.42 -0.29
CA LEU A 395 20.63 31.45 0.82
C LEU A 395 19.22 31.26 1.41
N HIS A 396 18.43 32.33 1.53
CA HIS A 396 17.04 32.26 1.99
C HIS A 396 16.15 31.56 0.94
N LEU A 397 16.37 31.86 -0.35
CA LEU A 397 15.69 31.20 -1.47
C LEU A 397 16.04 29.71 -1.58
N THR A 398 17.28 29.35 -1.22
CA THR A 398 17.74 27.95 -1.14
C THR A 398 17.04 27.22 -0.01
N PHE A 399 16.93 27.83 1.18
CA PHE A 399 16.16 27.28 2.29
C PHE A 399 14.69 27.06 1.91
N LEU A 400 14.03 28.05 1.31
CA LEU A 400 12.64 27.93 0.88
C LEU A 400 12.45 26.81 -0.15
N LYS A 401 13.39 26.64 -1.08
CA LYS A 401 13.38 25.54 -2.05
C LYS A 401 13.43 24.18 -1.36
N THR A 402 14.31 24.02 -0.38
CA THR A 402 14.44 22.77 0.38
C THR A 402 13.17 22.47 1.19
N GLU A 403 12.59 23.48 1.85
CA GLU A 403 11.38 23.33 2.65
C GLU A 403 10.16 22.98 1.78
N VAL A 404 10.01 23.65 0.64
CA VAL A 404 8.97 23.31 -0.36
C VAL A 404 9.12 21.88 -0.85
N GLY A 405 10.36 21.43 -1.10
CA GLY A 405 10.65 20.05 -1.49
C GLY A 405 10.25 19.03 -0.42
N PHE A 406 10.50 19.35 0.85
CA PHE A 406 10.10 18.50 1.98
C PHE A 406 8.57 18.41 2.11
N LYS A 407 7.88 19.55 2.12
CA LYS A 407 6.42 19.60 2.21
C LYS A 407 5.73 18.91 1.05
N LYS A 408 6.29 19.00 -0.16
CA LYS A 408 5.81 18.27 -1.32
C LYS A 408 5.83 16.75 -1.11
N LYS A 409 6.90 16.21 -0.54
CA LYS A 409 6.99 14.77 -0.22
C LYS A 409 6.01 14.36 0.87
N GLU A 410 5.84 15.18 1.91
CA GLU A 410 4.84 14.96 2.96
C GLU A 410 3.42 14.92 2.37
N MET A 411 3.11 15.85 1.44
CA MET A 411 1.85 15.86 0.70
C MET A 411 1.68 14.63 -0.18
N GLN A 412 2.73 14.18 -0.89
CA GLN A 412 2.70 12.94 -1.68
C GLN A 412 2.46 11.69 -0.81
N HIS A 413 3.11 11.61 0.35
CA HIS A 413 2.91 10.51 1.29
C HIS A 413 1.47 10.51 1.81
N THR A 414 0.96 11.66 2.22
CA THR A 414 -0.42 11.80 2.69
C THR A 414 -1.42 11.45 1.59
N HIS A 415 -1.24 11.97 0.37
CA HIS A 415 -2.00 11.58 -0.83
C HIS A 415 -2.01 10.06 -1.04
N THR A 416 -0.86 9.41 -0.84
CA THR A 416 -0.70 7.95 -0.95
C THR A 416 -1.49 7.21 0.15
N VAL A 417 -1.42 7.67 1.39
CA VAL A 417 -2.18 7.11 2.52
C VAL A 417 -3.69 7.23 2.31
N LEU A 418 -4.16 8.28 1.65
CA LEU A 418 -5.58 8.49 1.39
C LEU A 418 -6.12 7.57 0.29
N CYS A 419 -5.27 7.25 -0.69
CA CYS A 419 -5.56 6.20 -1.66
C CYS A 419 -5.96 4.89 -0.92
N LEU A 420 -5.26 4.52 0.19
CA LEU A 420 -5.58 3.32 0.98
C LEU A 420 -7.00 3.26 1.56
N GLN A 421 -7.58 4.41 1.94
CA GLN A 421 -8.75 4.38 2.84
C GLN A 421 -10.04 3.94 2.15
N ARG A 422 -10.14 4.00 0.81
CA ARG A 422 -11.26 3.52 -0.04
C ARG A 422 -12.68 4.01 0.27
N VAL A 423 -12.96 4.48 1.48
CA VAL A 423 -14.20 5.06 1.94
C VAL A 423 -13.84 6.41 2.54
N PHE A 424 -14.05 7.48 1.78
CA PHE A 424 -13.94 8.83 2.33
C PHE A 424 -15.16 9.12 3.18
N THR A 425 -14.94 9.47 4.44
CA THR A 425 -15.87 10.35 5.13
C THR A 425 -15.54 11.81 4.74
N PRO A 426 -16.51 12.73 4.76
CA PRO A 426 -16.23 14.17 4.60
C PRO A 426 -15.18 14.69 5.59
N LEU A 427 -15.01 14.03 6.75
CA LEU A 427 -13.97 14.33 7.72
C LEU A 427 -12.57 14.00 7.20
N ASP A 428 -12.40 12.93 6.42
CA ASP A 428 -11.10 12.54 5.88
C ASP A 428 -10.61 13.60 4.88
N LEU A 429 -11.47 14.06 3.97
CA LEU A 429 -11.21 15.18 3.05
C LEU A 429 -10.92 16.50 3.77
N PHE A 430 -11.57 16.76 4.90
CA PHE A 430 -11.30 17.93 5.73
C PHE A 430 -9.94 17.83 6.45
N HIS A 431 -9.57 16.66 6.95
CA HIS A 431 -8.27 16.44 7.61
C HIS A 431 -7.11 16.65 6.63
N ILE A 432 -7.30 16.29 5.36
CA ILE A 432 -6.37 16.56 4.25
C ILE A 432 -6.19 18.06 4.08
N PHE A 433 -7.29 18.80 3.96
CA PHE A 433 -7.27 20.25 3.81
C PHE A 433 -6.58 20.94 5.00
N VAL A 434 -6.78 20.44 6.22
CA VAL A 434 -6.14 20.96 7.43
C VAL A 434 -4.64 20.65 7.47
N VAL A 435 -4.20 19.45 7.09
CA VAL A 435 -2.76 19.08 7.04
C VAL A 435 -2.06 19.84 5.91
N LEU A 436 -2.67 19.93 4.72
CA LEU A 436 -2.18 20.74 3.60
C LEU A 436 -2.06 22.22 4.00
N LEU A 437 -3.10 22.80 4.60
CA LEU A 437 -3.08 24.19 5.05
C LEU A 437 -2.10 24.43 6.20
N CYS A 438 -1.91 23.48 7.12
CA CYS A 438 -0.95 23.65 8.23
C CYS A 438 0.50 23.64 7.72
N GLY A 439 0.86 22.70 6.84
CA GLY A 439 2.20 22.65 6.26
C GLY A 439 2.53 23.90 5.42
N ILE A 440 1.55 24.38 4.67
CA ILE A 440 1.67 25.58 3.83
C ILE A 440 1.65 26.87 4.66
N LYS A 441 0.90 26.91 5.76
CA LYS A 441 0.90 28.03 6.71
C LYS A 441 2.26 28.24 7.34
N ILE A 442 3.06 27.20 7.57
CA ILE A 442 4.44 27.34 8.10
C ILE A 442 5.34 28.04 7.09
N VAL A 443 5.26 27.64 5.81
CA VAL A 443 6.00 28.30 4.71
C VAL A 443 5.55 29.76 4.54
N PHE A 444 4.23 30.01 4.62
CA PHE A 444 3.66 31.35 4.59
C PHE A 444 4.13 32.21 5.79
N TYR A 445 4.12 31.65 7.00
CA TYR A 445 4.60 32.33 8.21
C TYR A 445 6.09 32.68 8.09
N PHE A 446 6.87 31.82 7.46
CA PHE A 446 8.28 32.07 7.21
C PHE A 446 8.51 33.19 6.19
N ILE A 447 7.76 33.21 5.08
CA ILE A 447 7.81 34.29 4.09
C ILE A 447 7.38 35.62 4.72
N VAL A 448 6.32 35.62 5.54
CA VAL A 448 5.85 36.81 6.24
C VAL A 448 6.87 37.30 7.28
N ILE A 449 7.50 36.41 8.06
CA ILE A 449 8.56 36.78 9.00
C ILE A 449 9.79 37.33 8.27
N PHE A 450 10.16 36.72 7.14
CA PHE A 450 11.25 37.18 6.28
C PHE A 450 10.97 38.60 5.74
N GLY A 451 9.72 38.89 5.35
CA GLY A 451 9.26 40.22 4.98
C GLY A 451 9.18 41.20 6.16
N GLN A 452 8.76 40.76 7.35
CA GLN A 452 8.67 41.63 8.53
C GLN A 452 10.03 42.01 9.14
N GLN A 453 11.09 41.23 8.88
CA GLN A 453 12.45 41.67 9.17
C GLN A 453 12.91 42.86 8.29
N SER A 454 12.20 43.23 7.20
CA SER A 454 12.45 44.48 6.47
C SER A 454 11.84 45.70 7.19
N THR A 455 10.67 45.54 7.83
CA THR A 455 9.87 46.66 8.34
C THR A 455 10.21 47.10 9.75
N GLN A 456 10.91 46.28 10.55
CA GLN A 456 11.33 46.70 11.90
C GLN A 456 12.61 47.55 11.95
N ASN A 457 13.39 47.62 10.87
CA ASN A 457 14.63 48.43 10.83
C ASN A 457 14.44 49.83 10.22
N THR A 458 13.28 50.13 9.63
CA THR A 458 12.98 51.46 9.07
C THR A 458 12.34 52.43 10.07
N GLY A 459 12.09 51.98 11.32
CA GLY A 459 11.38 52.76 12.35
C GLY A 459 12.22 53.30 13.52
N LYS A 460 13.55 53.10 13.54
CA LYS A 460 14.43 53.61 14.62
C LYS A 460 15.65 54.32 14.06
N ASN A 461 15.46 55.41 13.32
CA ASN A 461 16.47 56.45 13.16
C ASN A 461 15.78 57.76 12.82
N ASN A 462 15.21 58.40 13.85
CA ASN A 462 15.21 59.85 14.07
C ASN A 462 14.18 60.22 15.14
N SER A 463 14.64 60.44 16.38
CA SER A 463 14.39 61.67 17.14
C SER A 463 14.79 61.50 18.61
N ASN A 464 15.56 62.48 19.08
CA ASN A 464 15.90 62.80 20.48
C ASN A 464 17.00 61.87 21.07
N ILE A 465 18.08 62.35 21.69
CA ILE A 465 18.22 63.46 22.65
C ILE A 465 19.68 63.99 22.57
N LEU A 466 19.82 65.28 22.91
CA LEU A 466 21.06 65.98 23.31
C LEU A 466 22.12 65.14 24.02
#